data_AF-A0A0C2HFU3-F1
#
_entry.id   AF-A0A0C2HFU3-F1
#
_cell.length_a   1.000
_cell.length_b   1.000
_cell.length_c   1.000
_cell.angle_alpha   90.00
_cell.angle_beta   90.00
_cell.angle_gamma   90.00
#
_symmetry.space_group_name_H-M   'P 1'
#
loop_
_entity.id
_entity.type
_entity.pdbx_description
1 polymer ?
#
loop_
_entity_poly.entity_id
_entity_poly.type
_entity_poly.pdbx_seq_one_letter_code
_entity_poly.pdbx_strand_id
1 'polypeptide(L)'
;MAPESLRRPMKFSTKSDVWSFAVMTYEVFNCGVKPWPDDPPKKIATAIRRCHMPPMPDGTPEDVKTLVSQIWVADPAQRPTMKQVCSSLFSASRKYPPPPAEKFTLNTIKGVTRAPPESPPTMEETADAEEETDSHLSRTIERRSGIDNASEQPSQTP
;
A
#
# COMPACT_ATOMS: atom_id res chain seq x y z
N MET A 1 2.66 5.32 1.11
CA MET A 1 2.29 6.05 -0.12
C MET A 1 3.26 5.71 -1.23
N ALA A 2 2.76 5.51 -2.44
CA ALA A 2 3.56 5.30 -3.64
C ALA A 2 4.07 6.64 -4.23
N PRO A 3 5.13 6.62 -5.07
CA PRO A 3 5.69 7.84 -5.67
C PRO A 3 4.68 8.67 -6.46
N GLU A 4 3.81 8.03 -7.24
CA GLU A 4 2.77 8.66 -8.06
C GLU A 4 1.68 9.32 -7.21
N SER A 5 1.41 8.80 -6.02
CA SER A 5 0.44 9.37 -5.08
C SER A 5 0.97 10.61 -4.36
N LEU A 6 2.28 10.87 -4.44
CA LEU A 6 2.94 12.06 -3.88
C LEU A 6 3.16 13.20 -4.90
N ARG A 7 2.75 12.99 -6.15
CA ARG A 7 2.81 13.97 -7.24
C ARG A 7 1.43 14.61 -7.45
N ARG A 8 1.37 15.74 -8.15
CA ARG A 8 0.11 16.36 -8.58
C ARG A 8 -0.04 16.22 -10.10
N PRO A 9 -1.20 15.76 -10.61
CA PRO A 9 -2.35 15.24 -9.85
C PRO A 9 -1.98 13.95 -9.11
N MET A 10 -2.60 13.73 -7.94
CA MET A 10 -2.40 12.51 -7.16
C MET A 10 -3.07 11.35 -7.89
N LYS A 11 -2.34 10.24 -8.04
CA LYS A 11 -2.85 9.01 -8.65
C LYS A 11 -2.88 7.90 -7.62
N PHE A 12 -4.03 7.21 -7.54
CA PHE A 12 -4.25 6.05 -6.70
C PHE A 12 -4.77 4.92 -7.57
N SER A 13 -4.32 3.70 -7.27
CA SER A 13 -4.69 2.48 -7.99
C SER A 13 -4.29 1.26 -7.18
N THR A 14 -4.71 0.08 -7.62
CA THR A 14 -4.25 -1.20 -7.08
C THR A 14 -2.73 -1.33 -7.08
N LYS A 15 -2.03 -0.73 -8.06
CA LYS A 15 -0.55 -0.71 -8.09
C LYS A 15 0.05 0.21 -7.01
N SER A 16 -0.66 1.26 -6.58
CA SER A 16 -0.24 2.08 -5.44
C SER A 16 -0.47 1.37 -4.09
N ASP A 17 -1.46 0.47 -4.03
CA ASP A 17 -1.68 -0.40 -2.87
C ASP A 17 -0.61 -1.47 -2.77
N VAL A 18 -0.21 -2.08 -3.90
CA VAL A 18 0.93 -3.01 -3.97
C VAL A 18 2.19 -2.36 -3.40
N TRP A 19 2.49 -1.11 -3.73
CA TRP A 19 3.60 -0.38 -3.13
C TRP A 19 3.49 -0.28 -1.60
N SER A 20 2.30 0.10 -1.12
CA SER A 20 2.06 0.27 0.32
C SER A 20 2.09 -1.08 1.07
N PHE A 21 1.73 -2.18 0.41
CA PHE A 21 1.89 -3.54 0.93
C PHE A 21 3.36 -3.89 1.19
N ALA A 22 4.29 -3.47 0.33
CA ALA A 22 5.72 -3.67 0.60
C ALA A 22 6.22 -2.83 1.78
N VAL A 23 5.64 -1.64 2.02
CA VAL A 23 5.90 -0.86 3.25
C VAL A 23 5.42 -1.61 4.48
N MET A 24 4.19 -2.15 4.44
CA MET A 24 3.66 -2.99 5.52
C MET A 24 4.52 -4.24 5.74
N THR A 25 4.99 -4.88 4.67
CA THR A 25 5.87 -6.05 4.74
C THR A 25 7.17 -5.71 5.44
N TYR A 26 7.79 -4.57 5.09
CA TYR A 26 8.93 -4.04 5.83
C TYR A 26 8.63 -3.91 7.32
N GLU A 27 7.51 -3.29 7.69
CA GLU A 27 7.14 -3.09 9.11
C GLU A 27 6.93 -4.42 9.85
N VAL A 28 6.32 -5.43 9.21
CA VAL A 28 6.16 -6.77 9.79
C VAL A 28 7.52 -7.39 10.12
N PHE A 29 8.48 -7.33 9.20
CA PHE A 29 9.83 -7.86 9.44
C PHE A 29 10.68 -6.96 10.35
N ASN A 30 10.30 -5.68 10.50
CA ASN A 30 10.97 -4.72 11.37
C ASN A 30 10.28 -4.59 12.74
N CYS A 31 9.53 -5.60 13.18
CA CYS A 31 8.85 -5.62 14.47
C CYS A 31 7.96 -4.39 14.73
N GLY A 32 7.30 -3.88 13.68
CA GLY A 32 6.42 -2.72 13.73
C GLY A 32 7.12 -1.37 13.67
N VAL A 33 8.45 -1.32 13.56
CA VAL A 33 9.18 -0.05 13.42
C VAL A 33 9.03 0.48 11.98
N LYS A 34 8.54 1.71 11.85
CA LYS A 34 8.34 2.37 10.56
C LYS A 34 9.64 2.53 9.77
N PRO A 35 9.61 2.59 8.42
CA PRO A 35 10.83 2.55 7.61
C PRO A 35 11.79 3.73 7.78
N TRP A 36 11.27 4.89 8.20
CA TRP A 36 12.08 6.06 8.55
C TRP A 36 11.59 6.62 9.90
N PRO A 37 12.07 6.09 11.04
CA PRO A 37 11.55 6.48 12.36
C PRO A 37 11.82 7.94 12.69
N ASP A 38 12.98 8.46 12.32
CA ASP A 38 13.47 9.78 12.75
C ASP A 38 13.37 10.86 11.67
N ASP A 39 13.01 10.50 10.44
CA ASP A 39 12.96 11.46 9.34
C ASP A 39 11.65 12.27 9.33
N PRO A 40 11.71 13.58 9.04
CA PRO A 40 10.52 14.40 8.90
C PRO A 40 9.73 14.04 7.62
N PRO A 41 8.40 14.22 7.60
CA PRO A 41 7.54 13.83 6.46
C PRO A 41 8.00 14.36 5.09
N LYS A 42 8.56 15.58 5.04
CA LYS A 42 9.09 16.17 3.78
C LYS A 42 10.29 15.38 3.23
N LYS A 43 11.18 14.92 4.10
CA LYS A 43 12.36 14.11 3.72
C LYS A 43 11.90 12.74 3.23
N ILE A 44 10.99 12.09 3.96
CA ILE A 44 10.37 10.82 3.58
C ILE A 44 9.69 10.92 2.21
N ALA A 45 8.85 11.94 2.00
CA ALA A 45 8.18 12.13 0.71
C ALA A 45 9.17 12.34 -0.44
N THR A 46 10.31 12.97 -0.18
CA THR A 46 11.38 13.14 -1.19
C THR A 46 12.06 11.81 -1.49
N ALA A 47 12.36 11.00 -0.48
CA ALA A 47 12.93 9.67 -0.63
C ALA A 47 12.00 8.75 -1.44
N ILE A 48 10.71 8.70 -1.09
CA ILE A 48 9.69 7.92 -1.82
C ILE A 48 9.58 8.37 -3.27
N ARG A 49 9.53 9.68 -3.56
CA ARG A 49 9.46 10.18 -4.95
C ARG A 49 10.65 9.76 -5.82
N ARG A 50 11.80 9.49 -5.20
CA ARG A 50 13.04 9.01 -5.82
C ARG A 50 13.20 7.49 -5.75
N CYS A 51 12.19 6.77 -5.23
CA CYS A 51 12.25 5.33 -4.95
C CYS A 51 13.44 4.92 -4.07
N HIS A 52 13.93 5.82 -3.23
CA HIS A 52 14.95 5.52 -2.24
C HIS A 52 14.28 4.94 -0.99
N MET A 53 14.05 3.62 -1.01
CA MET A 53 13.46 2.88 0.10
C MET A 53 14.56 2.31 1.01
N PRO A 54 14.31 2.13 2.31
CA PRO A 54 15.29 1.51 3.19
C PRO A 54 15.50 0.03 2.81
N PRO A 55 16.69 -0.53 3.08
CA PRO A 55 16.93 -1.95 2.89
C PRO A 55 16.05 -2.77 3.84
N MET A 56 15.58 -3.94 3.41
CA MET A 56 14.79 -4.81 4.27
C MET A 56 15.54 -5.20 5.56
N PRO A 57 14.86 -5.34 6.70
CA PRO A 57 15.48 -5.67 7.98
C PRO A 57 16.24 -7.01 7.96
N ASP A 58 17.18 -7.15 8.89
CA ASP A 58 17.92 -8.38 9.10
C ASP A 58 16.99 -9.54 9.46
N GLY A 59 17.32 -10.75 8.98
CA GLY A 59 16.48 -11.94 9.17
C GLY A 59 15.29 -12.04 8.22
N THR A 60 15.02 -11.02 7.38
CA THR A 60 14.04 -11.15 6.29
C THR A 60 14.49 -12.23 5.30
N PRO A 61 13.64 -13.22 4.96
CA PRO A 61 13.96 -14.21 3.94
C PRO A 61 14.27 -13.61 2.56
N GLU A 62 15.21 -14.19 1.83
CA GLU A 62 15.69 -13.63 0.55
C GLU A 62 14.59 -13.58 -0.52
N ASP A 63 13.69 -14.57 -0.55
CA ASP A 63 12.52 -14.58 -1.43
C ASP A 63 11.62 -13.34 -1.17
N VAL A 64 11.46 -12.95 0.09
CA VAL A 64 10.65 -11.78 0.49
C VAL A 64 11.36 -10.48 0.13
N LYS A 65 12.69 -10.39 0.35
CA LYS A 65 13.49 -9.23 -0.07
C LYS A 65 13.39 -9.01 -1.58
N THR A 66 13.52 -10.09 -2.35
CA THR A 66 13.39 -10.08 -3.80
C THR A 66 12.01 -9.58 -4.21
N LEU A 67 10.94 -10.10 -3.60
CA LEU A 67 9.58 -9.66 -3.87
C LEU A 67 9.38 -8.17 -3.58
N VAL A 68 9.85 -7.68 -2.43
CA VAL A 68 9.77 -6.26 -2.07
C VAL A 68 10.54 -5.39 -3.08
N SER A 69 11.70 -5.84 -3.55
CA SER A 69 12.47 -5.12 -4.58
C SER A 69 11.73 -5.00 -5.92
N GLN A 70 10.94 -6.01 -6.29
CA GLN A 70 10.10 -5.99 -7.49
C GLN A 70 8.88 -5.06 -7.33
N ILE A 71 8.46 -4.80 -6.09
CA ILE A 71 7.36 -3.89 -5.77
C ILE A 71 7.83 -2.43 -5.71
N TRP A 72 8.99 -2.15 -5.12
CA TRP A 72 9.55 -0.80 -4.97
C TRP A 72 10.18 -0.25 -6.24
N VAL A 73 9.42 -0.29 -7.33
CA VAL A 73 9.78 0.22 -8.65
C VAL A 73 8.97 1.50 -8.93
N ALA A 74 9.64 2.49 -9.53
CA ALA A 74 9.05 3.81 -9.80
C ALA A 74 7.83 3.74 -10.71
N ASP A 75 7.92 2.96 -11.79
CA ASP A 75 6.83 2.76 -12.74
C ASP A 75 5.78 1.77 -12.18
N PRO A 76 4.53 2.20 -11.93
CA PRO A 76 3.46 1.32 -11.48
C PRO A 76 3.17 0.16 -12.43
N ALA A 77 3.43 0.30 -13.74
CA ALA A 77 3.20 -0.75 -14.72
C ALA A 77 4.12 -1.95 -14.49
N GLN A 78 5.37 -1.71 -14.07
CA GLN A 78 6.38 -2.74 -13.80
C GLN A 78 6.19 -3.48 -12.47
N ARG A 79 5.36 -2.95 -11.57
CA ARG A 79 5.06 -3.62 -10.30
C ARG A 79 4.22 -4.88 -10.55
N PRO A 80 4.44 -5.97 -9.79
CA PRO A 80 3.60 -7.15 -9.87
C PRO A 80 2.15 -6.82 -9.50
N THR A 81 1.21 -7.66 -9.94
CA THR A 81 -0.17 -7.63 -9.46
C THR A 81 -0.25 -8.21 -8.04
N MET A 82 -1.29 -7.87 -7.29
CA MET A 82 -1.47 -8.45 -5.95
C MET A 82 -1.60 -9.98 -6.00
N LYS A 83 -2.21 -10.54 -7.07
CA LYS A 83 -2.26 -11.99 -7.32
C LYS A 83 -0.87 -12.63 -7.43
N GLN A 84 0.07 -11.96 -8.10
CA GLN A 84 1.46 -12.40 -8.19
C GLN A 84 2.17 -12.30 -6.85
N VAL A 85 1.95 -11.21 -6.09
CA VAL A 85 2.46 -11.05 -4.72
C VAL A 85 1.99 -12.20 -3.81
N CYS A 86 0.69 -12.51 -3.81
CA CYS A 86 0.13 -13.62 -3.05
C CYS A 86 0.74 -14.97 -3.44
N SER A 87 0.86 -15.25 -4.73
CA SER A 87 1.47 -16.49 -5.24
C SER A 87 2.93 -16.65 -4.79
N SER A 88 3.70 -15.56 -4.83
CA SER A 88 5.10 -15.52 -4.37
C SER A 88 5.20 -15.76 -2.87
N LEU A 89 4.37 -15.10 -2.07
CA LEU A 89 4.34 -15.30 -0.61
C LEU A 89 3.88 -16.71 -0.22
N PHE A 90 2.89 -17.27 -0.93
CA PHE A 90 2.44 -18.64 -0.72
C PHE A 90 3.55 -19.66 -1.03
N SER A 91 4.36 -19.39 -2.07
CA SER A 91 5.51 -20.22 -2.39
C SER A 91 6.60 -20.11 -1.32
N ALA A 92 6.85 -18.89 -0.80
CA ALA A 92 7.80 -18.65 0.27
C ALA A 92 7.36 -19.30 1.60
N SER A 93 6.08 -19.23 1.97
CA SER A 93 5.57 -19.79 3.22
C SER A 93 5.73 -21.31 3.31
N ARG A 94 5.74 -22.01 2.17
CA ARG A 94 6.06 -23.45 2.10
C ARG A 94 7.53 -23.76 2.40
N LYS A 95 8.45 -22.83 2.11
CA LYS A 95 9.88 -22.96 2.42
C LYS A 95 10.20 -22.58 3.87
N TYR A 96 9.43 -21.64 4.42
CA TYR A 96 9.57 -21.14 5.79
C TYR A 96 8.32 -21.52 6.60
N PRO A 97 8.15 -22.81 6.95
CA PRO A 97 6.97 -23.25 7.66
C PRO A 97 6.90 -22.57 9.04
N PRO A 98 5.68 -22.29 9.54
CA PRO A 98 5.53 -21.74 10.87
C PRO A 98 6.13 -22.70 11.91
N PRO A 99 6.68 -22.18 13.02
CA PRO A 99 7.09 -23.03 14.13
C PRO A 99 5.87 -23.80 14.67
N PRO A 100 6.11 -24.94 15.35
CA PRO A 100 5.05 -25.69 16.04
C PRO A 100 4.21 -24.78 16.92
N ALA A 101 2.92 -25.07 17.03
CA ALA A 101 1.97 -24.18 17.69
C ALA A 101 2.38 -23.88 19.14
N GLU A 102 2.97 -24.84 19.83
CA GLU A 102 3.44 -24.74 21.21
C GLU A 102 4.50 -23.65 21.40
N LYS A 103 5.22 -23.29 20.32
CA LYS A 103 6.26 -22.26 20.33
C LYS A 103 5.74 -20.87 19.95
N PHE A 104 4.48 -20.73 19.58
CA PHE A 104 3.92 -19.40 19.36
C PHE A 104 3.81 -18.65 20.68
N THR A 105 4.29 -17.41 20.70
CA THR A 105 4.24 -16.52 21.89
C THR A 105 2.83 -16.45 22.49
N LEU A 106 1.80 -16.39 21.64
CA LEU A 106 0.39 -16.42 22.06
C LEU A 106 0.02 -17.65 22.90
N ASN A 107 0.58 -18.82 22.59
CA ASN A 107 0.28 -20.09 23.28
C ASN A 107 1.07 -20.26 24.58
N THR A 108 2.01 -19.36 24.86
CA THR A 108 2.77 -19.33 26.12
C THR A 108 2.12 -18.41 27.17
N ILE A 109 1.06 -17.67 26.80
CA ILE A 109 0.37 -16.75 27.71
C ILE A 109 -0.49 -17.57 28.69
N LYS A 110 -0.19 -17.46 29.99
CA LYS A 110 -0.93 -18.17 31.05
C LYS A 110 -2.42 -17.79 31.02
N GLY A 111 -3.30 -18.79 31.03
CA GLY A 111 -4.75 -18.59 31.04
C GLY A 111 -5.37 -18.30 29.67
N VAL A 112 -4.58 -18.29 28.59
CA VAL A 112 -5.07 -18.15 27.22
C VAL A 112 -5.14 -19.52 26.55
N THR A 113 -6.34 -19.93 26.17
CA THR A 113 -6.60 -21.16 25.39
C THR A 113 -7.21 -20.75 24.05
N ARG A 114 -6.66 -21.23 22.94
CA ARG A 114 -7.24 -20.97 21.61
C ARG A 114 -8.58 -21.71 21.49
N ALA A 115 -9.58 -21.03 20.94
CA ALA A 115 -10.75 -21.74 20.44
C ALA A 115 -10.31 -22.71 19.33
N PRO A 116 -10.94 -23.90 19.21
CA PRO A 116 -10.76 -24.77 18.05
C PRO A 116 -11.01 -23.97 16.77
N PRO A 117 -10.33 -24.29 15.65
CA PRO A 117 -10.62 -23.64 14.39
C PRO A 117 -12.07 -23.96 14.01
N GLU A 118 -12.95 -22.98 14.13
CA GLU A 118 -14.15 -22.95 13.30
C GLU A 118 -13.67 -22.93 11.85
N SER A 119 -14.40 -23.64 11.00
CA SER A 119 -14.14 -23.93 9.58
C SER A 119 -13.14 -22.98 8.90
N PRO A 120 -12.15 -23.50 8.13
CA PRO A 120 -11.17 -22.65 7.50
C PRO A 120 -11.87 -21.53 6.72
N PRO A 121 -11.43 -20.26 6.84
CA PRO A 121 -11.97 -19.19 6.03
C PRO A 121 -11.75 -19.57 4.57
N THR A 122 -12.84 -19.87 3.86
CA THR A 122 -12.81 -19.98 2.41
C THR A 122 -12.35 -18.62 1.90
N MET A 123 -11.32 -18.63 1.05
CA MET A 123 -11.03 -17.46 0.21
C MET A 123 -12.21 -17.32 -0.76
N GLU A 124 -13.33 -16.78 -0.29
CA GLU A 124 -14.35 -16.30 -1.20
C GLU A 124 -13.71 -15.20 -2.04
N GLU A 125 -13.69 -15.49 -3.32
CA GLU A 125 -13.18 -14.65 -4.38
C GLU A 125 -13.96 -13.32 -4.33
N THR A 126 -13.31 -12.24 -3.91
CA THR A 126 -13.82 -10.88 -4.18
C THR A 126 -13.57 -10.56 -5.65
N ALA A 127 -14.14 -11.37 -6.54
CA ALA A 127 -14.27 -11.05 -7.96
C ALA A 127 -15.64 -10.41 -8.14
N ASP A 128 -15.67 -9.08 -8.06
CA ASP A 128 -16.57 -8.22 -8.84
C ASP A 128 -16.28 -6.75 -8.49
N ALA A 129 -15.28 -6.17 -9.16
CA ALA A 129 -15.15 -4.73 -9.34
C ALA A 129 -14.08 -4.37 -10.40
N GLU A 130 -14.27 -4.86 -11.64
CA GLU A 130 -13.79 -4.21 -12.87
C GLU A 130 -15.06 -4.10 -13.74
N GLU A 131 -15.56 -2.98 -14.27
CA GLU A 131 -15.06 -1.65 -14.61
C GLU A 131 -16.21 -0.64 -14.43
N GLU A 132 -15.98 0.51 -13.79
CA GLU A 132 -16.72 1.75 -14.14
C GLU A 132 -16.05 2.96 -13.45
N THR A 133 -14.93 3.46 -13.99
CA THR A 133 -14.48 4.81 -13.65
C THR A 133 -13.78 5.49 -14.82
N ASP A 134 -14.56 6.17 -15.67
CA ASP A 134 -14.05 7.34 -16.42
C ASP A 134 -15.06 8.49 -16.59
N SER A 135 -16.32 8.34 -16.16
CA SER A 135 -17.34 9.39 -16.36
C SER A 135 -17.62 10.25 -15.11
N HIS A 136 -17.29 9.76 -13.91
CA HIS A 136 -17.76 10.39 -12.66
C HIS A 136 -16.81 11.47 -12.09
N LEU A 137 -15.53 11.45 -12.47
CA LEU A 137 -14.57 12.48 -12.05
C LEU A 137 -14.66 13.74 -12.91
N SER A 138 -14.95 13.61 -14.21
CA SER A 138 -15.13 14.75 -15.13
C SER A 138 -16.32 15.64 -14.74
N ARG A 139 -17.45 15.04 -14.33
CA ARG A 139 -18.63 15.81 -13.86
C ARG A 139 -18.39 16.58 -12.57
N THR A 140 -17.46 16.14 -11.74
CA THR A 140 -17.17 16.77 -10.44
C THR A 140 -16.25 17.99 -10.61
N ILE A 141 -15.41 17.99 -11.65
CA ILE A 141 -14.48 19.10 -11.95
C ILE A 141 -15.22 20.25 -12.66
N GLU A 142 -16.12 19.96 -13.61
CA GLU A 142 -16.84 21.01 -14.37
C GLU A 142 -17.85 21.80 -13.51
N ARG A 143 -18.42 21.19 -12.46
CA ARG A 143 -19.34 21.91 -11.54
C ARG A 143 -18.64 22.93 -10.64
N ARG A 144 -17.31 22.86 -10.50
CA ARG A 144 -16.55 23.72 -9.58
C ARG A 144 -15.90 24.92 -10.26
N SER A 145 -15.96 25.01 -11.59
CA SER A 145 -15.39 26.10 -12.40
C SER A 145 -16.44 27.09 -12.94
N GLY A 146 -17.72 26.96 -12.56
CA GLY A 146 -18.83 27.72 -13.15
C GLY A 146 -19.45 28.83 -12.28
N ILE A 147 -18.88 29.18 -11.14
CA ILE A 147 -19.40 30.25 -10.27
C ILE A 147 -18.26 31.23 -9.99
N ASP A 148 -18.20 32.27 -10.81
CA ASP A 148 -17.85 33.66 -10.43
C ASP A 148 -17.57 34.46 -11.72
N ASN A 149 -18.64 34.94 -12.37
CA ASN A 149 -18.55 36.13 -13.20
C ASN A 149 -19.91 36.84 -13.23
N ALA A 150 -20.18 37.62 -12.19
CA ALA A 150 -21.28 38.56 -12.15
C ALA A 150 -20.72 39.99 -12.00
N SER A 151 -20.56 40.66 -13.15
CA SER A 151 -20.88 42.07 -13.38
C SER A 151 -20.65 43.10 -12.28
N GLU A 152 -19.63 43.93 -12.43
CA GLU A 152 -19.63 45.33 -11.96
C GLU A 152 -19.22 46.26 -13.11
N GLN A 153 -20.10 47.22 -13.42
CA GLN A 153 -19.88 48.28 -14.41
C GLN A 153 -19.01 49.41 -13.82
N PRO A 154 -18.20 50.12 -14.62
CA PRO A 154 -17.51 51.31 -14.15
C PRO A 154 -18.41 52.56 -14.29
N SER A 155 -18.62 53.24 -13.18
CA SER A 155 -19.14 54.60 -13.07
C SER A 155 -18.14 55.62 -13.63
N GLN A 156 -18.57 56.42 -14.60
CA GLN A 156 -17.85 57.61 -15.06
C GLN A 156 -18.41 58.86 -14.37
N THR A 157 -17.54 59.72 -13.86
CA THR A 157 -17.67 61.19 -13.75
C THR A 157 -16.36 61.75 -13.16
N PRO A 158 -16.05 63.05 -13.31
CA PRO A 158 -16.78 64.11 -14.01
C PRO A 158 -16.16 64.54 -15.35
#